data_AF-A0A6A8KC13-F1
#
_entry.id   AF-A0A6A8KC13-F1
#
_cell.length_a   1.000
_cell.length_b   1.000
_cell.length_c   1.000
_cell.angle_alpha   90.00
_cell.angle_beta   90.00
_cell.angle_gamma   90.00
#
_symmetry.space_group_name_H-M   'P 1'
#
loop_
_entity.id
_entity.type
_entity.pdbx_description
1 polymer ?
#
loop_
_entity_poly.entity_id
_entity_poly.type
_entity_poly.pdbx_seq_one_letter_code
_entity_poly.pdbx_strand_id
1 'polypeptide(L)'
;MFYSGFDALFSILFPLVFLVVLGMILFTVVSNLRRWSKNNASPRLTVPATVVAKRMNVSRHHTDNTMAHTFTTYYVTFQVESGDRMELEVDGSDYGMLVEGDTGKLSFQGTRYLGFERKNG
;
A
#
# COMPACT_ATOMS: atom_id res chain seq x y z
N MET A 1 0.51 25.54 61.04
CA MET A 1 -0.60 24.76 60.45
C MET A 1 -0.94 25.28 59.05
N PHE A 2 0.04 25.33 58.14
CA PHE A 2 -0.15 25.85 56.76
C PHE A 2 -0.25 24.75 55.69
N TYR A 3 -0.09 23.47 56.08
CA TYR A 3 -0.10 22.33 55.16
C TYR A 3 -1.51 21.84 54.78
N SER A 4 -2.54 22.09 55.61
CA SER A 4 -3.88 21.51 55.39
C SER A 4 -4.59 22.01 54.12
N GLY A 5 -4.41 23.28 53.75
CA GLY A 5 -5.04 23.85 52.56
C GLY A 5 -4.37 23.40 51.26
N PHE A 6 -3.04 23.34 51.24
CA PHE A 6 -2.28 22.88 50.07
C PHE A 6 -2.45 21.37 49.84
N ASP A 7 -2.44 20.56 50.90
CA ASP A 7 -2.62 19.11 50.81
C ASP A 7 -4.03 18.74 50.33
N ALA A 8 -5.06 19.46 50.79
CA ALA A 8 -6.43 19.25 50.33
C ALA A 8 -6.62 19.64 48.86
N LEU A 9 -6.04 20.77 48.43
CA LEU A 9 -6.05 21.18 47.02
C LEU A 9 -5.30 20.18 46.15
N PHE A 10 -4.09 19.77 46.54
CA PHE A 10 -3.28 18.82 45.78
C PHE A 10 -3.97 17.46 45.66
N SER A 11 -4.61 16.97 46.73
CA SER A 11 -5.32 15.68 46.74
C SER A 11 -6.50 15.61 45.76
N ILE A 12 -7.09 16.75 45.39
CA ILE A 12 -8.19 16.82 44.43
C ILE A 12 -7.66 17.14 43.02
N LEU A 13 -6.71 18.07 42.93
CA LEU A 13 -6.21 18.60 41.67
C LEU A 13 -5.30 17.58 40.95
N PHE A 14 -4.51 16.81 41.69
CA PHE A 14 -3.64 15.77 41.14
C PHE A 14 -4.40 14.65 40.41
N PRO A 15 -5.41 13.96 41.01
CA PRO A 15 -6.17 12.94 40.28
C PRO A 15 -6.97 13.53 39.12
N LEU A 16 -7.48 14.77 39.25
CA LEU A 16 -8.20 15.45 38.17
C LEU A 16 -7.29 15.67 36.95
N VAL A 17 -6.11 16.27 37.15
CA VAL A 17 -5.14 16.51 36.08
C VAL A 17 -4.63 15.19 35.50
N PHE A 18 -4.39 14.19 36.34
CA PHE A 18 -3.98 12.86 35.90
C PHE A 18 -5.03 12.23 34.96
N LEU A 19 -6.31 12.29 35.30
CA LEU A 19 -7.39 11.78 34.44
C LEU A 19 -7.50 12.55 33.13
N VAL A 20 -7.31 13.87 33.15
CA VAL A 20 -7.31 14.70 31.93
C VAL A 20 -6.14 14.33 31.02
N VAL A 21 -4.93 14.21 31.56
CA VAL A 21 -3.73 13.82 30.81
C VAL A 21 -3.88 12.39 30.27
N LEU A 22 -4.33 11.45 31.11
CA LEU A 22 -4.58 10.07 30.70
C LEU A 22 -5.63 9.99 29.60
N GLY A 23 -6.71 10.76 29.70
CA GLY A 23 -7.74 10.88 28.67
C GLY A 23 -7.21 11.41 27.34
N MET A 24 -6.36 12.44 27.37
CA MET A 24 -5.71 12.97 26.15
C MET A 24 -4.77 11.97 25.50
N ILE A 25 -3.99 11.23 26.30
CA ILE A 25 -3.11 10.15 25.79
C ILE A 25 -3.94 9.05 25.13
N LEU A 26 -4.99 8.56 25.79
CA LEU A 26 -5.88 7.54 25.25
C LEU A 26 -6.56 8.01 23.96
N PHE A 27 -7.06 9.25 23.93
CA PHE A 27 -7.67 9.83 22.73
C PHE A 27 -6.68 9.92 21.56
N THR A 28 -5.43 10.30 21.84
CA THR A 28 -4.38 10.40 20.81
C THR A 28 -4.01 9.03 20.26
N VAL A 29 -3.86 8.01 21.11
CA VAL A 29 -3.57 6.63 20.68
C VAL A 29 -4.74 6.06 19.87
N VAL A 30 -5.97 6.18 20.35
CA VAL A 30 -7.17 5.68 19.64
C VAL A 30 -7.39 6.39 18.32
N SER A 31 -7.21 7.71 18.26
CA SER A 31 -7.35 8.47 17.02
C SER A 31 -6.26 8.14 16.01
N ASN A 32 -5.02 7.91 16.42
CA ASN A 32 -3.94 7.47 15.55
C ASN A 32 -4.16 6.05 15.00
N LEU A 33 -4.64 5.11 15.83
CA LEU A 33 -5.00 3.75 15.38
C LEU A 33 -6.19 3.79 14.40
N ARG A 34 -7.23 4.58 14.69
CA ARG A 34 -8.38 4.77 13.80
C ARG A 34 -7.97 5.41 12.47
N ARG A 35 -7.04 6.37 12.49
CA ARG A 35 -6.49 7.00 11.28
C ARG A 35 -5.68 6.00 10.45
N TRP A 36 -4.92 5.11 11.08
CA TRP A 36 -4.15 4.08 10.36
C TRP A 36 -5.05 3.04 9.66
N SER A 37 -6.15 2.64 10.31
CA SER A 37 -7.17 1.77 9.70
C SER A 37 -7.88 2.44 8.51
N LYS A 38 -8.16 3.74 8.59
CA LYS A 38 -8.85 4.49 7.53
C LYS A 38 -7.93 4.88 6.35
N ASN A 39 -6.62 4.98 6.58
CA ASN A 39 -5.64 5.40 5.56
C ASN A 39 -4.95 4.25 4.80
N ASN A 40 -4.99 3.01 5.31
CA ASN A 40 -4.50 1.83 4.56
C ASN A 40 -5.49 1.35 3.47
N ALA A 41 -6.59 2.07 3.28
CA ALA A 41 -7.63 1.79 2.31
C ALA A 41 -7.46 2.61 1.03
N SER A 42 -6.28 2.57 0.40
CA SER A 42 -6.30 2.65 -1.07
C SER A 42 -6.99 1.37 -1.54
N PRO A 43 -8.20 1.42 -2.13
CA PRO A 43 -8.91 0.21 -2.50
C PRO A 43 -8.02 -0.59 -3.46
N ARG A 44 -7.57 -1.77 -3.01
CA ARG A 44 -6.98 -2.76 -3.90
C ARG A 44 -8.12 -3.18 -4.81
N LEU A 45 -8.03 -2.79 -6.08
CA LEU A 45 -9.05 -3.13 -7.06
C LEU A 45 -8.72 -4.51 -7.58
N THR A 46 -9.57 -5.47 -7.26
CA THR A 46 -9.51 -6.82 -7.82
C THR A 46 -10.61 -6.94 -8.86
N VAL A 47 -10.22 -7.04 -10.13
CA VAL A 47 -11.14 -7.08 -11.26
C VAL A 47 -10.90 -8.34 -12.10
N PRO A 48 -11.95 -8.92 -12.69
CA PRO A 48 -11.77 -9.94 -13.70
C PRO A 48 -11.05 -9.34 -14.92
N ALA A 49 -9.97 -9.99 -15.34
CA ALA A 49 -9.16 -9.54 -16.45
C ALA A 49 -8.55 -10.72 -17.23
N THR A 50 -8.21 -10.42 -18.48
CA THR A 50 -7.51 -11.32 -19.39
C THR A 50 -6.15 -10.74 -19.73
N VAL A 51 -5.10 -11.54 -19.70
CA VAL A 51 -3.78 -11.14 -20.21
C VAL A 51 -3.84 -11.12 -21.73
N VAL A 52 -3.64 -9.96 -22.36
CA VAL A 52 -3.85 -9.83 -23.82
C VAL A 52 -2.60 -9.46 -24.59
N ALA A 53 -1.57 -8.93 -23.93
CA ALA A 53 -0.28 -8.66 -24.54
C ALA A 53 0.81 -8.57 -23.48
N LYS A 54 2.04 -8.86 -23.89
CA LYS A 54 3.25 -8.72 -23.07
C LYS A 54 4.33 -8.00 -23.85
N ARG A 55 5.05 -7.07 -23.21
CA ARG A 55 6.23 -6.42 -23.81
C ARG A 55 7.38 -6.31 -22.82
N MET A 56 8.59 -6.30 -23.35
CA MET A 56 9.83 -6.02 -22.62
C MET A 56 10.45 -4.73 -23.15
N ASN A 57 10.96 -3.89 -22.25
CA ASN A 57 11.73 -2.71 -22.60
C ASN A 57 13.15 -2.87 -22.06
N VAL A 58 14.13 -2.98 -22.95
CA VAL A 58 15.54 -3.12 -22.61
C VAL A 58 16.21 -1.77 -22.79
N SER A 59 16.58 -1.14 -21.67
CA SER A 59 17.31 0.13 -21.66
C SER A 59 18.77 -0.13 -21.35
N ARG A 60 19.67 0.43 -22.17
CA ARG A 60 21.12 0.40 -21.94
C ARG A 60 21.57 1.80 -21.57
N HIS A 61 22.11 1.97 -20.37
CA HIS A 61 22.73 3.24 -20.00
C HIS A 61 24.24 3.12 -20.22
N HIS A 62 24.77 3.95 -21.10
CA HIS A 62 26.21 4.12 -21.27
C HIS A 62 26.63 5.30 -20.39
N THR A 63 27.61 5.06 -19.53
CA THR A 63 28.31 6.13 -18.81
C THR A 63 29.73 6.10 -19.30
N ASP A 64 30.25 7.24 -19.78
CA ASP A 64 31.49 7.38 -20.57
C ASP A 64 32.78 6.79 -19.95
N ASN A 65 32.75 6.25 -18.72
CA ASN A 65 33.94 5.70 -18.07
C ASN A 65 33.67 4.51 -17.13
N THR A 66 32.51 3.84 -17.20
CA THR A 66 32.18 2.72 -16.30
C THR A 66 31.22 1.73 -16.96
N MET A 67 31.31 0.45 -16.56
CA MET A 67 30.50 -0.70 -16.99
C MET A 67 29.09 -0.34 -17.49
N ALA A 68 28.75 -0.78 -18.71
CA ALA A 68 27.42 -0.59 -19.28
C ALA A 68 26.39 -1.42 -18.50
N HIS A 69 25.37 -0.75 -17.93
CA HIS A 69 24.27 -1.42 -17.23
C HIS A 69 23.08 -1.59 -18.17
N THR A 70 22.60 -2.83 -18.30
CA THR A 70 21.37 -3.16 -19.02
C THR A 70 20.25 -3.35 -18.00
N PHE A 71 19.17 -2.58 -18.14
CA PHE A 71 17.97 -2.72 -17.34
C PHE A 71 16.82 -3.18 -18.23
N THR A 72 16.13 -4.24 -17.81
CA THR A 72 14.96 -4.75 -18.50
C THR A 72 13.73 -4.49 -17.64
N THR A 73 12.77 -3.76 -18.18
CA THR A 73 11.46 -3.54 -17.56
C THR A 73 10.41 -4.36 -18.30
N TYR A 74 9.54 -5.04 -17.55
CA TYR A 74 8.49 -5.91 -18.10
C TYR A 74 7.13 -5.25 -17.94
N TYR A 75 6.32 -5.34 -18.98
CA TYR A 75 4.96 -4.80 -18.99
C TYR A 75 3.97 -5.84 -19.48
N VAL A 76 2.80 -5.88 -18.84
CA VAL A 76 1.70 -6.76 -19.22
C VAL A 76 0.45 -5.93 -19.42
N THR A 77 -0.23 -6.14 -20.55
CA THR A 77 -1.54 -5.56 -20.83
C THR A 77 -2.63 -6.52 -20.39
N PHE A 78 -3.51 -6.02 -19.52
CA PHE A 78 -4.69 -6.70 -19.05
C PHE A 78 -5.93 -6.06 -19.67
N GLN A 79 -6.85 -6.87 -20.17
CA GLN A 79 -8.15 -6.43 -20.64
C GLN A 79 -9.21 -6.83 -19.62
N VAL A 80 -9.95 -5.86 -19.10
CA VAL A 80 -11.07 -6.10 -18.17
C VAL A 80 -12.35 -6.42 -18.93
N GLU A 81 -13.38 -6.90 -18.23
CA GLU A 81 -14.66 -7.29 -18.85
C GLU A 81 -15.36 -6.15 -19.60
N SER A 82 -15.14 -4.89 -19.22
CA SER A 82 -15.66 -3.71 -19.96
C SER A 82 -15.02 -3.53 -21.34
N GLY A 83 -13.94 -4.26 -21.64
CA GLY A 83 -13.13 -4.11 -22.84
C GLY A 83 -11.97 -3.13 -22.69
N ASP A 84 -11.88 -2.41 -21.58
CA ASP A 84 -10.77 -1.49 -21.30
C ASP A 84 -9.46 -2.26 -21.14
N ARG A 85 -8.37 -1.65 -21.62
CA ARG A 85 -7.01 -2.21 -21.56
C ARG A 85 -6.16 -1.40 -20.62
N MET A 86 -5.49 -2.06 -19.70
CA MET A 86 -4.55 -1.46 -18.77
C MET A 86 -3.20 -2.15 -18.89
N GLU A 87 -2.14 -1.36 -19.09
CA GLU A 87 -0.78 -1.87 -19.07
C GLU A 87 -0.14 -1.57 -17.72
N LEU A 88 0.42 -2.59 -17.09
CA LEU A 88 1.06 -2.49 -15.79
C LEU A 88 2.49 -3.00 -15.89
N GLU A 89 3.41 -2.32 -15.21
CA GLU A 89 4.76 -2.83 -14.96
C GLU A 89 4.67 -4.01 -13.99
N VAL A 90 5.38 -5.09 -14.30
CA VAL A 90 5.40 -6.32 -13.51
C VAL A 90 6.84 -6.75 -13.24
N ASP A 91 7.03 -7.48 -12.15
CA ASP A 91 8.32 -8.10 -11.87
C ASP A 91 8.60 -9.24 -12.87
N GLY A 92 9.89 -9.50 -13.14
CA GLY A 92 10.29 -10.50 -14.13
C GLY A 92 9.80 -11.92 -13.81
N SER A 93 9.63 -12.27 -12.54
CA SER A 93 9.06 -13.55 -12.10
C SER A 93 7.59 -13.67 -12.48
N ASP A 94 6.80 -12.63 -12.20
CA ASP A 94 5.37 -12.60 -12.54
C ASP A 94 5.18 -12.55 -14.05
N TYR A 95 6.02 -11.78 -14.76
CA TYR A 95 6.06 -11.80 -16.21
C TYR A 95 6.31 -13.22 -16.74
N GLY A 96 7.26 -13.97 -16.18
CA GLY A 96 7.54 -15.34 -16.59
C GLY A 96 6.38 -16.30 -16.33
N MET A 97 5.64 -16.08 -15.25
CA MET A 97 4.47 -16.89 -14.92
C MET A 97 3.27 -16.56 -15.82
N LEU A 98 3.00 -15.30 -16.13
CA LEU A 98 1.85 -14.81 -16.92
C LEU A 98 1.89 -15.26 -18.39
N VAL A 99 0.77 -15.78 -18.92
CA VAL A 99 0.63 -16.23 -20.31
C VAL A 99 -0.45 -15.42 -21.00
N GLU A 100 -0.21 -15.01 -22.26
CA GLU A 100 -1.25 -14.36 -23.07
C GLU A 100 -2.44 -15.30 -23.27
N GLY A 101 -3.65 -14.79 -23.06
CA GLY A 101 -4.89 -15.56 -23.00
C GLY A 101 -5.29 -16.02 -21.59
N ASP A 102 -4.43 -15.87 -20.58
CA ASP A 102 -4.80 -16.19 -19.20
C ASP A 102 -5.98 -15.33 -18.73
N THR A 103 -7.01 -15.98 -18.18
CA THR A 103 -8.15 -15.32 -17.56
C THR A 103 -8.09 -15.50 -16.05
N GLY A 104 -8.40 -14.45 -15.30
CA GLY A 104 -8.21 -14.45 -13.87
C GLY A 104 -8.64 -13.17 -13.18
N LYS A 105 -8.26 -13.04 -11.92
CA LYS A 105 -8.46 -11.83 -11.12
C LYS A 105 -7.17 -11.03 -11.06
N LEU A 106 -7.19 -9.83 -11.62
CA LEU A 106 -6.11 -8.87 -11.52
C LEU A 106 -6.30 -8.00 -10.28
N SER A 107 -5.31 -7.98 -9.40
CA SER A 107 -5.23 -7.05 -8.28
C SER A 107 -4.22 -5.96 -8.59
N PHE A 108 -4.65 -4.70 -8.50
CA PHE A 108 -3.79 -3.54 -8.77
C PHE A 108 -4.15 -2.34 -7.88
N GLN A 109 -3.22 -1.41 -7.77
CA GLN A 109 -3.37 -0.15 -7.04
C GLN A 109 -2.86 0.99 -7.91
N GLY A 110 -3.77 1.79 -8.49
CA GLY A 110 -3.39 2.84 -9.44
C GLY A 110 -2.77 2.23 -10.70
N THR A 111 -1.49 2.50 -10.95
CA THR A 111 -0.69 1.92 -12.05
C THR A 111 0.22 0.78 -11.59
N ARG A 112 0.12 0.37 -10.33
CA ARG A 112 0.97 -0.68 -9.74
C ARG A 112 0.25 -2.02 -9.76
N TYR A 113 0.90 -3.01 -10.36
CA TYR A 113 0.51 -4.41 -10.25
C TYR A 113 0.70 -4.93 -8.82
N LEU A 114 -0.29 -5.67 -8.29
CA LEU A 114 -0.20 -6.33 -6.99
C LEU A 114 -0.25 -7.86 -7.10
N GLY A 115 -0.88 -8.41 -8.14
CA GLY A 115 -0.99 -9.86 -8.33
C GLY A 115 -2.05 -10.23 -9.35
N PHE A 116 -1.95 -11.46 -9.87
CA PHE A 116 -2.92 -12.04 -10.80
C PHE A 116 -3.20 -13.49 -10.42
N GLU A 117 -4.45 -13.78 -10.11
CA GLU A 117 -4.91 -15.13 -9.77
C GLU A 117 -5.59 -15.74 -11.00
N ARG A 118 -4.99 -16.79 -11.58
CA ARG A 118 -5.60 -17.53 -12.69
C ARG A 118 -6.88 -18.21 -12.25
N LYS A 119 -7.90 -18.18 -13.10
CA LYS A 119 -9.15 -18.90 -12.87
C LYS A 119 -8.98 -20.43 -12.84
N ASN A 120 -7.94 -20.95 -13.50
CA ASN A 120 -7.65 -22.38 -13.63
C ASN A 120 -6.30 -22.79 -13.02
N GLY A 121 -5.81 -22.06 -12.00
CA GLY A 121 -4.58 -22.38 -11.26
C GLY A 121 -4.83 -23.33 -10.09
#